data_AF-A0A7Y1XUG0-F1
#
_entry.id   AF-A0A7Y1XUG0-F1
#
_cell.length_a   1.000
_cell.length_b   1.000
_cell.length_c   1.000
_cell.angle_alpha   90.00
_cell.angle_beta   90.00
_cell.angle_gamma   90.00
#
_symmetry.space_group_name_H-M   'P 1'
#
loop_
_entity.id
_entity.type
_entity.pdbx_description
1 polymer ?
#
loop_
_entity_poly.entity_id
_entity_poly.type
_entity_poly.pdbx_seq_one_letter_code
_entity_poly.pdbx_strand_id
1 'polypeptide(L)' 'MTIRIILLSVATLLAACSRDEPPVETIQYPVTSTVEHVDTYHGVDVADPFRWLED' A
#
# COMPACT_ATOMS: atom_id res chain seq x y z
N MET A 1 -37.71 -6.73 -31.14
CA MET A 1 -36.88 -7.64 -30.33
C MET A 1 -35.44 -7.14 -30.23
N THR A 2 -34.84 -6.73 -31.34
CA THR A 2 -33.48 -6.16 -31.45
C THR A 2 -33.23 -4.90 -30.61
N ILE A 3 -34.17 -3.94 -30.58
CA ILE A 3 -33.99 -2.68 -29.82
C ILE A 3 -33.91 -2.89 -28.30
N ARG A 4 -34.63 -3.91 -27.78
CA ARG A 4 -34.58 -4.31 -26.36
C ARG A 4 -33.25 -4.96 -26.01
N ILE A 5 -32.70 -5.77 -26.92
CA ILE A 5 -31.39 -6.41 -26.75
C ILE A 5 -30.29 -5.33 -26.71
N ILE A 6 -30.35 -4.34 -27.61
CA ILE A 6 -29.40 -3.22 -27.64
C ILE A 6 -29.47 -2.41 -26.35
N LEU A 7 -30.67 -2.08 -25.87
CA LEU A 7 -30.87 -1.37 -24.60
C LEU A 7 -30.30 -2.16 -23.41
N LEU A 8 -30.52 -3.47 -23.38
CA LEU A 8 -30.01 -4.34 -22.32
C LEU A 8 -28.47 -4.41 -22.34
N SER A 9 -27.86 -4.54 -23.52
CA SER A 9 -26.41 -4.59 -23.67
C SER A 9 -25.70 -3.27 -23.31
N VAL A 10 -26.32 -2.13 -23.64
CA VAL A 10 -25.77 -0.81 -23.29
C VAL A 10 -25.84 -0.58 -21.79
N ALA A 11 -26.94 -0.97 -21.14
CA ALA A 11 -27.09 -0.86 -19.69
C ALA A 11 -26.04 -1.70 -18.93
N THR A 12 -25.74 -2.92 -19.39
CA THR A 12 -24.69 -3.76 -18.79
C THR A 12 -23.28 -3.20 -18.98
N LEU A 13 -23.02 -2.50 -20.10
CA LEU A 13 -21.72 -1.90 -20.37
C LEU A 13 -21.46 -0.70 -19.45
N LEU A 14 -22.49 0.12 -19.21
CA LEU A 14 -22.42 1.30 -18.33
C LEU A 14 -22.18 0.91 -16.85
N ALA A 15 -22.78 -0.19 -16.38
CA ALA A 15 -22.61 -0.66 -15.02
C ALA A 15 -21.20 -1.21 -14.72
N ALA A 16 -20.45 -1.65 -15.74
CA ALA A 16 -19.11 -2.18 -15.57
C ALA A 16 -18.04 -1.09 -15.30
N CYS A 17 -18.36 0.18 -15.53
CA CYS A 17 -17.46 1.32 -15.34
C CYS A 17 -17.52 1.94 -13.94
N SER A 18 -18.47 1.53 -13.09
CA SER A 18 -18.61 2.04 -11.72
C SER A 18 -17.85 1.14 -10.75
N ARG A 19 -16.52 1.25 -10.73
CA ARG A 19 -15.71 0.67 -9.66
C ARG A 19 -15.70 1.66 -8.48
N ASP A 20 -16.37 1.30 -7.39
CA ASP A 20 -16.09 1.90 -6.10
C ASP A 20 -14.72 1.38 -5.65
N GLU A 21 -13.66 2.16 -5.84
CA GLU A 21 -12.39 1.84 -5.20
C GLU A 21 -12.60 1.96 -3.69
N PRO A 22 -12.31 0.89 -2.92
CA PRO A 22 -12.37 1.01 -1.47
C PRO A 22 -11.44 2.15 -1.05
N PRO A 23 -11.82 2.92 -0.01
CA PRO A 23 -10.93 3.94 0.54
C PRO A 23 -9.56 3.30 0.80
N VAL A 24 -8.49 3.96 0.36
CA VAL A 24 -7.14 3.54 0.71
C VAL A 24 -7.02 3.65 2.23
N GLU A 25 -7.14 2.52 2.94
CA GLU A 25 -6.93 2.50 4.38
C GLU A 25 -5.47 2.83 4.66
N THR A 26 -5.24 3.89 5.42
CA THR A 26 -3.91 4.24 5.90
C THR A 26 -3.44 3.16 6.86
N ILE A 27 -2.43 2.39 6.47
CA ILE A 27 -1.81 1.39 7.33
C ILE A 27 -1.11 2.13 8.47
N GLN A 28 -1.51 1.84 9.72
CA GLN A 28 -0.81 2.32 10.90
C GLN A 28 0.31 1.34 11.22
N TYR A 29 1.56 1.75 10.97
CA TYR A 29 2.72 0.95 11.34
C TYR A 29 2.91 0.94 12.86
N PRO A 30 3.30 -0.21 13.45
CA PRO A 30 3.58 -0.28 14.88
C PRO A 30 4.79 0.61 15.23
N VAL A 31 4.81 1.11 16.46
CA VAL A 31 5.98 1.81 17.00
C VAL A 31 7.09 0.80 17.26
N THR A 32 8.30 1.11 16.78
CA THR A 32 9.49 0.27 16.94
C THR A 32 10.52 1.03 17.79
N SER A 33 11.07 0.36 18.80
CA SER A 33 12.12 0.93 19.64
C SER A 33 13.39 1.24 18.84
N THR A 34 14.17 2.21 19.31
CA THR A 34 15.50 2.53 18.79
C THR A 34 16.54 2.43 19.90
N VAL A 35 17.77 2.08 19.56
CA VAL A 35 18.92 2.06 20.48
C VAL A 35 20.08 2.91 19.93
N GLU A 36 21.01 3.32 20.78
CA GLU A 36 22.20 4.09 20.38
C GLU A 36 23.33 3.18 19.91
N HIS A 37 23.09 2.41 18.84
CA HIS A 37 24.13 1.59 18.20
C HIS A 37 24.71 2.32 16.99
N VAL A 38 26.04 2.31 16.88
CA VAL A 38 26.79 2.95 15.79
C VAL A 38 27.96 2.05 15.42
N ASP A 39 28.10 1.78 14.12
CA ASP A 39 29.26 1.11 13.56
C ASP A 39 30.18 2.12 12.87
N THR A 40 31.48 1.85 12.84
CA THR A 40 32.45 2.68 12.11
C THR A 40 33.02 1.91 10.92
N TYR A 41 32.78 2.41 9.70
CA TYR A 41 33.28 1.85 8.45
C TYR A 41 34.23 2.82 7.77
N HIS A 42 35.49 2.43 7.57
CA HIS A 42 36.50 3.27 6.93
C HIS A 42 36.63 4.68 7.54
N GLY A 43 36.45 4.78 8.87
CA GLY A 43 36.48 6.03 9.62
C GLY A 43 35.18 6.85 9.53
N VAL A 44 34.10 6.29 8.98
CA VAL A 44 32.77 6.90 8.92
C VAL A 44 31.85 6.21 9.92
N ASP A 45 31.25 6.99 10.81
CA ASP A 45 30.26 6.51 11.77
C ASP A 45 28.89 6.37 11.10
N VAL A 46 28.25 5.20 11.28
CA VAL A 46 26.96 4.83 10.71
C VAL A 46 26.05 4.38 11.84
N ALA A 47 25.02 5.16 12.13
CA ALA A 47 24.02 4.81 13.14
C ALA A 47 23.13 3.67 12.65
N ASP A 48 22.99 2.65 13.47
CA ASP A 48 22.07 1.54 13.24
C ASP A 48 21.11 1.40 14.43
N PRO A 49 20.09 2.26 14.51
CA PRO A 49 19.19 2.31 15.65
C PRO A 49 18.32 1.06 15.80
N PHE A 50 18.30 0.16 14.81
CA PHE A 50 17.45 -1.02 14.76
C PHE A 50 18.22 -2.34 14.87
N ARG A 51 19.52 -2.30 15.22
CA ARG A 51 20.37 -3.48 15.44
C ARG A 51 19.73 -4.55 16.33
N TRP A 52 18.89 -4.16 17.29
CA TRP A 52 18.18 -5.07 18.18
C TRP A 52 17.19 -6.02 17.47
N LEU A 53 16.80 -5.73 16.22
CA LEU A 53 15.96 -6.62 15.42
C LEU A 53 16.74 -7.81 14.82
N GLU A 54 18.07 -7.83 14.97
CA GLU A 54 18.93 -8.91 14.48
C GLU A 54 19.14 -10.04 15.50
N ASP A 55 18.91 -9.76 16.79
CA ASP A 55 19.00 -10.71 17.91
C ASP A 55 17.73 -11.56 18.07
#